data_AF-A0A4S8MMQ3-F1
#
_entry.id   AF-A0A4S8MMQ3-F1
#
_cell.length_a   1.000
_cell.length_b   1.000
_cell.length_c   1.000
_cell.angle_alpha   90.00
_cell.angle_beta   90.00
_cell.angle_gamma   90.00
#
_symmetry.space_group_name_H-M   'P 1'
#
loop_
_entity.id
_entity.type
_entity.pdbx_description
1 polymer ?
#
loop_
_entity_poly.entity_id
_entity_poly.type
_entity_poly.pdbx_seq_one_letter_code
_entity_poly.pdbx_strand_id
1 'polypeptide(L)'
;CPRVAAQAFVRTLCDVRSVPYESYWTQQFIIAYNVYVAIMNYIKKTVKKALHHGDPDWRILNACPSCQTEVVGEDILQVQMLLTMDGNDSLKCMCQRENPFKQGILGRDRERPDSREGGEDYYLSWDEVQKWDSRIAKEADNPEGCEGC
;
A
#
# COMPACT_ATOMS: atom_id res chain seq x y z
N CYS A 1 3.22 0.97 -5.39
CA CYS A 1 2.61 1.50 -6.62
C CYS A 1 1.46 0.61 -7.08
N PRO A 2 0.18 1.02 -7.12
CA PRO A 2 -0.79 0.29 -7.92
C PRO A 2 -0.22 0.23 -9.34
N ARG A 3 0.24 -0.96 -9.71
CA ARG A 3 0.65 -1.28 -11.07
C ARG A 3 -0.64 -1.35 -11.87
N VAL A 4 -1.27 -0.20 -12.08
CA VAL A 4 -2.19 -0.06 -13.21
C VAL A 4 -1.34 -0.51 -14.37
N ALA A 5 -1.72 -1.62 -14.98
CA ALA A 5 -1.06 -2.13 -16.17
C ALA A 5 -1.40 -1.14 -17.31
N ALA A 6 -0.92 0.11 -17.20
CA ALA A 6 -1.38 1.26 -17.96
C ALA A 6 -1.14 1.03 -19.44
N GLN A 7 -0.02 0.41 -19.77
CA GLN A 7 0.24 -0.05 -21.13
C GLN A 7 -0.79 -1.07 -21.61
N ALA A 8 -1.11 -2.09 -20.81
CA ALA A 8 -2.12 -3.08 -21.17
C ALA A 8 -3.50 -2.44 -21.30
N PHE A 9 -3.88 -1.57 -20.37
CA PHE A 9 -5.14 -0.83 -20.38
C PHE A 9 -5.26 0.11 -21.58
N VAL A 10 -4.20 0.83 -21.92
CA VAL A 10 -4.21 1.70 -23.10
C VAL A 10 -4.26 0.85 -24.37
N ARG A 11 -3.53 -0.27 -24.44
CA ARG A 11 -3.61 -1.19 -25.58
C ARG A 11 -5.01 -1.75 -25.76
N THR A 12 -5.69 -2.17 -24.70
CA THR A 12 -7.07 -2.65 -24.80
C THR A 12 -8.02 -1.56 -25.30
N LEU A 13 -7.83 -0.30 -24.87
CA LEU A 13 -8.58 0.84 -25.42
C LEU A 13 -8.31 1.05 -26.91
N CYS A 14 -7.05 0.92 -27.34
CA CYS A 14 -6.67 1.01 -28.75
C CYS A 14 -7.31 -0.11 -29.58
N ASP A 15 -7.26 -1.34 -29.08
CA ASP A 15 -7.84 -2.52 -29.74
C ASP A 15 -9.36 -2.36 -29.91
N VAL A 16 -10.07 -1.94 -28.85
CA VAL A 16 -11.53 -1.66 -28.88
C VAL A 16 -11.87 -0.57 -29.90
N ARG A 17 -10.99 0.42 -30.06
CA ARG A 17 -11.17 1.52 -31.01
C ARG A 17 -10.61 1.23 -32.40
N SER A 18 -10.00 0.06 -32.61
CA SER A 18 -9.31 -0.31 -33.85
C SER A 18 -8.25 0.72 -34.30
N VAL A 19 -7.53 1.31 -33.34
CA VAL A 19 -6.42 2.24 -33.62
C VAL A 19 -5.08 1.60 -33.26
N PRO A 20 -4.01 1.84 -34.03
CA PRO A 20 -2.70 1.27 -33.73
C PRO A 20 -2.12 1.89 -32.46
N TYR A 21 -1.67 1.07 -31.53
CA TYR A 21 -1.08 1.54 -30.28
C TYR A 21 0.23 2.33 -30.52
N GLU A 22 0.29 3.52 -29.93
CA GLU A 22 1.51 4.33 -29.85
C GLU A 22 2.02 4.47 -28.40
N SER A 23 3.34 4.41 -28.22
CA SER A 23 3.98 4.39 -26.89
C SER A 23 3.68 5.65 -26.06
N TYR A 24 3.52 6.81 -26.72
CA TYR A 24 3.23 8.07 -26.05
C TYR A 24 1.83 8.13 -25.42
N TRP A 25 0.85 7.34 -25.90
CA TRP A 25 -0.48 7.29 -25.30
C TRP A 25 -0.46 6.74 -23.89
N THR A 26 0.40 5.77 -23.60
CA THR A 26 0.59 5.28 -22.23
C THR A 26 1.14 6.38 -21.33
N GLN A 27 2.07 7.20 -21.82
CA GLN A 27 2.61 8.32 -21.05
C GLN A 27 1.52 9.38 -20.78
N GLN A 28 0.77 9.77 -21.81
CA GLN A 28 -0.36 10.71 -21.68
C GLN A 28 -1.42 10.21 -20.71
N PHE A 29 -1.77 8.92 -20.79
CA PHE A 29 -2.72 8.29 -19.88
C PHE A 29 -2.23 8.31 -18.43
N ILE A 30 -0.96 7.97 -18.18
CA ILE A 30 -0.38 8.00 -16.83
C ILE A 30 -0.44 9.42 -16.25
N ILE A 31 -0.08 10.43 -17.06
CA ILE A 31 -0.14 11.84 -16.63
C ILE A 31 -1.57 12.22 -16.26
N ALA A 32 -2.53 11.96 -17.15
CA ALA A 32 -3.94 12.27 -16.91
C ALA A 32 -4.50 11.53 -15.68
N TYR A 33 -4.14 10.25 -15.52
CA TYR A 33 -4.54 9.44 -14.37
C TYR A 33 -3.95 9.96 -13.06
N ASN A 34 -2.69 10.38 -13.05
CA ASN A 34 -2.06 10.97 -11.86
C ASN A 34 -2.76 12.28 -11.45
N VAL A 35 -3.10 13.14 -12.42
CA VAL A 35 -3.86 14.37 -12.16
C VAL A 35 -5.25 14.03 -11.61
N TYR A 36 -5.95 13.06 -12.20
CA TYR A 36 -7.25 12.60 -11.72
C TYR A 36 -7.17 12.11 -10.26
N VAL A 37 -6.19 11.26 -9.94
CA VAL A 37 -5.98 10.77 -8.57
C VAL A 37 -5.67 11.92 -7.61
N ALA A 38 -4.86 12.89 -8.02
CA ALA A 38 -4.55 14.07 -7.20
C ALA A 38 -5.81 14.89 -6.88
N ILE A 39 -6.67 15.13 -7.88
CA ILE A 39 -7.95 15.83 -7.70
C ILE A 39 -8.86 15.04 -6.74
N MET A 40 -9.00 13.74 -6.95
CA MET A 40 -9.82 12.89 -6.09
C MET A 40 -9.32 12.88 -4.64
N ASN A 41 -8.01 12.82 -4.44
CA ASN A 41 -7.40 12.89 -3.11
C ASN A 41 -7.65 14.25 -2.46
N TYR A 42 -7.53 15.35 -3.20
CA TYR A 42 -7.85 16.69 -2.71
C TYR A 42 -9.31 16.84 -2.27
N ILE A 43 -10.25 16.34 -3.08
CA ILE A 43 -11.68 16.35 -2.74
C ILE A 43 -11.94 15.53 -1.48
N LYS A 44 -11.40 14.31 -1.40
CA LYS A 44 -11.53 13.45 -0.21
C LYS A 44 -11.00 14.13 1.05
N LYS A 45 -9.82 14.77 0.97
CA LYS A 45 -9.23 15.53 2.08
C LYS A 45 -10.15 16.67 2.53
N THR A 46 -10.68 17.43 1.57
CA THR A 46 -11.59 18.54 1.85
C THR A 46 -12.88 18.06 2.52
N VAL A 47 -13.50 16.99 2.01
CA VAL A 47 -14.72 16.40 2.58
C VAL A 47 -14.46 15.89 4.01
N LYS A 48 -13.38 15.14 4.22
CA LYS A 48 -13.01 14.67 5.57
C LYS A 48 -12.84 15.83 6.55
N LYS A 49 -12.13 16.89 6.12
CA LYS A 49 -11.94 18.08 6.96
C LYS A 49 -13.27 18.75 7.30
N ALA A 50 -14.18 18.87 6.34
CA ALA A 50 -15.51 19.45 6.56
C ALA A 50 -16.37 18.60 7.52
N LEU A 51 -16.17 17.28 7.55
CA LEU A 51 -16.84 16.36 8.46
C LEU A 51 -16.10 16.21 9.81
N HIS A 52 -15.01 16.94 10.04
CA HIS A 52 -14.15 16.76 11.23
C HIS A 52 -13.54 15.35 11.34
N HIS A 53 -13.37 14.65 10.22
CA HIS A 53 -12.75 13.32 10.15
C HIS A 53 -11.22 13.37 10.02
N GLY A 54 -10.60 14.46 10.49
CA GLY A 54 -9.18 14.74 10.32
C GLY A 54 -8.34 14.51 11.57
N ASP A 55 -8.95 14.12 12.70
CA ASP A 55 -8.22 13.90 13.95
C ASP A 55 -7.36 12.64 13.87
N PRO A 56 -6.17 12.60 14.51
CA PRO A 56 -5.21 11.49 14.40
C PRO A 56 -5.82 10.11 14.70
N ASP A 57 -6.76 10.05 15.65
CA ASP A 57 -7.40 8.80 16.06
C ASP A 57 -8.81 8.65 15.47
N TRP A 58 -9.26 9.55 14.59
CA TRP A 58 -10.62 9.53 14.08
C TRP A 58 -10.95 8.18 13.43
N ARG A 59 -10.02 7.62 12.66
CA ARG A 59 -10.23 6.33 11.98
C ARG A 59 -10.31 5.15 12.93
N ILE A 60 -9.48 5.08 13.96
CA ILE A 60 -9.53 3.96 14.91
C ILE A 60 -10.77 4.05 15.79
N LEU A 61 -11.21 5.27 16.13
CA LEU A 61 -12.43 5.51 16.92
C LEU A 61 -13.72 5.30 16.11
N ASN A 62 -13.66 5.43 14.78
CA ASN A 62 -14.81 5.32 13.87
C ASN A 62 -14.63 4.23 12.81
N ALA A 63 -13.72 3.28 13.05
CA ALA A 63 -13.57 2.08 12.22
C ALA A 63 -14.84 1.22 12.36
N CYS A 64 -14.98 0.20 11.48
CA CYS A 64 -16.20 -0.59 11.27
C CYS A 64 -17.05 -0.70 12.56
N PRO A 65 -18.17 0.04 12.65
CA PRO A 65 -18.96 0.09 13.88
C PRO A 65 -19.36 -1.31 14.32
N SER A 66 -19.85 -2.15 13.41
CA SER A 66 -20.24 -3.53 13.71
C SER A 66 -19.12 -4.42 14.27
N CYS A 67 -17.85 -4.08 14.05
CA CYS A 67 -16.72 -4.85 14.55
C CYS A 67 -16.09 -4.28 15.84
N GLN A 68 -16.48 -3.06 16.26
CA GLN A 68 -15.86 -2.36 17.38
C GLN A 68 -16.85 -1.78 18.39
N THR A 69 -18.15 -1.75 18.08
CA THR A 69 -19.18 -1.30 19.00
C THR A 69 -19.68 -2.47 19.83
N GLU A 70 -19.61 -2.32 21.15
CA GLU A 70 -20.30 -3.20 22.09
C GLU A 70 -21.77 -2.78 22.20
N VAL A 71 -22.70 -3.74 22.09
CA VAL A 71 -24.13 -3.48 22.27
C VAL A 71 -24.45 -3.56 23.76
N VAL A 72 -24.99 -2.48 24.32
CA VAL A 72 -25.37 -2.42 25.73
C VAL A 72 -26.50 -3.41 26.00
N GLY A 73 -26.26 -4.36 26.92
CA GLY A 73 -27.25 -5.36 27.34
C GLY A 73 -27.17 -6.71 26.65
N GLU A 74 -26.20 -6.91 25.76
CA GLU A 74 -25.87 -8.22 25.20
C GLU A 74 -24.71 -8.89 25.97
N ASP A 75 -24.59 -10.22 25.81
CA ASP A 75 -23.51 -10.98 26.42
C ASP A 75 -22.16 -10.66 25.77
N ILE A 76 -21.10 -10.63 26.58
CA ILE A 76 -19.75 -10.36 26.10
C ILE A 76 -19.30 -11.54 25.21
N LEU A 77 -18.99 -11.24 23.94
CA LEU A 77 -18.40 -12.21 23.02
C LEU A 77 -17.01 -12.64 23.53
N GLN A 78 -16.76 -13.95 23.60
CA GLN A 78 -15.45 -14.49 23.97
C GLN A 78 -14.33 -14.07 23.01
N VAL A 79 -14.67 -13.85 21.73
CA VAL A 79 -13.77 -13.30 20.72
C VAL A 79 -14.38 -11.98 20.25
N GLN A 80 -13.78 -10.87 20.67
CA GLN A 80 -14.29 -9.52 20.39
C GLN A 80 -13.89 -9.00 19.01
N MET A 81 -12.78 -9.49 18.46
CA MET A 81 -12.27 -9.04 17.16
C MET A 81 -11.61 -10.19 16.42
N LEU A 82 -12.00 -10.37 15.15
CA LEU A 82 -11.33 -11.26 14.22
C LEU A 82 -10.52 -10.41 13.25
N LEU A 83 -9.20 -10.46 13.37
CA LEU A 83 -8.30 -9.72 12.48
C LEU A 83 -7.79 -10.65 11.37
N THR A 84 -7.99 -10.25 10.12
CA THR A 84 -7.36 -10.90 8.97
C THR A 84 -6.17 -10.07 8.52
N MET A 85 -4.97 -10.62 8.67
CA MET A 85 -3.75 -10.03 8.12
C MET A 85 -3.41 -10.74 6.81
N ASP A 86 -2.79 -10.05 5.86
CA ASP A 86 -2.47 -10.59 4.52
C ASP A 86 -1.37 -11.66 4.50
N GLY A 87 -0.98 -12.19 5.67
CA GLY A 87 0.09 -13.17 5.82
C GLY A 87 1.45 -12.67 5.32
N ASN A 88 1.62 -11.36 5.16
CA ASN A 88 2.78 -10.73 4.57
C ASN A 88 2.98 -11.08 3.07
N ASP A 89 1.92 -11.48 2.35
CA ASP A 89 2.00 -11.75 0.91
C ASP A 89 2.31 -10.49 0.09
N SER A 90 2.01 -9.31 0.62
CA SER A 90 2.40 -8.03 0.02
C SER A 90 3.93 -7.85 -0.02
N LEU A 91 4.69 -8.34 0.96
CA LEU A 91 6.16 -8.26 0.96
C LEU A 91 6.79 -9.10 -0.17
N LYS A 92 6.15 -10.22 -0.54
CA LYS A 92 6.57 -11.02 -1.71
C LYS A 92 6.48 -10.23 -3.02
N CYS A 93 5.65 -9.19 -3.08
CA CYS A 93 5.55 -8.29 -4.23
C CYS A 93 6.60 -7.19 -4.24
N MET A 94 7.14 -6.80 -3.09
CA MET A 94 8.18 -5.77 -2.94
C MET A 94 9.57 -6.35 -3.24
N CYS A 95 9.83 -7.60 -2.85
CA CYS A 95 11.12 -8.27 -3.08
C CYS A 95 11.28 -8.84 -4.50
N GLN A 96 10.82 -8.12 -5.54
CA GLN A 96 11.06 -8.54 -6.93
C GLN A 96 12.49 -8.24 -7.33
N ARG A 97 13.37 -9.22 -7.18
CA ARG A 97 14.77 -9.11 -7.61
C ARG A 97 15.01 -9.83 -8.93
N GLU A 98 16.01 -9.38 -9.67
CA GLU A 98 16.55 -10.13 -10.80
C GLU A 98 17.02 -11.51 -10.35
N ASN A 99 16.97 -12.49 -11.25
CA ASN A 99 17.64 -13.76 -10.98
C ASN A 99 19.14 -13.46 -10.84
N PRO A 100 19.77 -13.88 -9.73
CA PRO A 100 21.16 -13.57 -9.52
C PRO A 100 22.05 -14.36 -10.48
N PHE A 101 23.13 -13.72 -10.92
CA PHE A 101 24.14 -14.37 -11.79
C PHE A 101 24.93 -15.48 -11.09
N LYS A 102 24.91 -15.52 -9.75
CA LYS A 102 25.55 -16.55 -8.91
C LYS A 102 24.63 -16.94 -7.75
N GLN A 103 24.67 -18.21 -7.39
CA GLN A 103 23.93 -18.76 -6.25
C GLN A 103 24.43 -18.11 -4.94
N GLY A 104 23.51 -17.65 -4.08
CA GLY A 104 23.84 -16.99 -2.81
C GLY A 104 23.97 -15.46 -2.85
N ILE A 105 23.86 -14.84 -4.03
CA ILE A 105 23.79 -13.37 -4.17
C ILE A 105 22.33 -12.99 -4.45
N LEU A 106 21.83 -11.89 -3.88
CA LEU A 106 20.53 -11.34 -4.26
C LEU A 106 20.67 -10.50 -5.53
N GLY A 107 19.82 -10.72 -6.54
CA GLY A 107 19.85 -9.91 -7.76
C GLY A 107 19.41 -8.46 -7.52
N ARG A 108 19.57 -7.62 -8.56
CA ARG A 108 19.18 -6.20 -8.50
C ARG A 108 17.68 -6.10 -8.22
N ASP A 109 17.32 -5.17 -7.36
CA ASP A 109 15.92 -4.83 -7.12
C ASP A 109 15.26 -4.29 -8.42
N ARG A 110 14.09 -4.83 -8.75
CA ARG A 110 13.23 -4.41 -9.87
C ARG A 110 12.06 -3.58 -9.39
N GLU A 111 11.97 -3.28 -8.10
CA GLU A 111 10.97 -2.38 -7.59
C GLU A 111 11.10 -1.03 -8.31
N ARG A 112 9.98 -0.57 -8.86
CA ARG A 112 9.92 0.76 -9.45
C ARG A 112 9.57 1.71 -8.32
N PRO A 113 10.47 2.64 -7.93
CA PRO A 113 10.16 3.59 -6.87
C PRO A 113 8.92 4.38 -7.25
N ASP A 114 7.98 4.46 -6.31
CA ASP A 114 6.76 5.26 -6.44
C ASP A 114 6.91 6.50 -5.56
N SER A 115 7.06 7.66 -6.19
CA SER A 115 7.17 8.93 -5.46
C SER A 115 5.83 9.46 -4.96
N ARG A 116 4.72 8.77 -5.25
CA ARG A 116 3.41 9.19 -4.77
C ARG A 116 3.30 8.89 -3.29
N GLU A 117 2.89 9.90 -2.52
CA GLU A 117 2.45 9.70 -1.15
C GLU A 117 1.18 8.84 -1.16
N GLY A 118 1.24 7.67 -0.50
CA GLY A 118 0.07 6.80 -0.28
C GLY A 118 -1.09 7.51 0.43
N GLY A 119 -0.76 8.65 1.06
CA GLY A 119 -1.69 9.63 1.62
C GLY A 119 -2.07 9.34 3.06
N GLU A 120 -2.29 10.43 3.80
CA GLU A 120 -2.94 10.44 5.11
C GLU A 120 -2.26 9.54 6.17
N ASP A 121 -2.95 9.33 7.28
CA ASP A 121 -2.64 8.45 8.43
C ASP A 121 -2.75 6.93 8.14
N TYR A 122 -3.01 6.52 6.90
CA TYR A 122 -3.23 5.09 6.59
C TYR A 122 -1.93 4.29 6.43
N TYR A 123 -0.87 4.99 6.05
CA TYR A 123 0.45 4.40 5.85
C TYR A 123 1.43 5.12 6.75
N LEU A 124 2.35 4.36 7.34
CA LEU A 124 3.48 4.95 8.06
C LEU A 124 4.32 5.80 7.10
N SER A 125 4.92 6.87 7.63
CA SER A 125 5.85 7.66 6.84
C SER A 125 7.06 6.81 6.45
N TRP A 126 7.71 7.17 5.33
CA TRP A 126 8.87 6.42 4.85
C TRP A 126 10.00 6.41 5.88
N ASP A 127 10.20 7.54 6.56
CA ASP A 127 11.17 7.68 7.66
C ASP A 127 10.86 6.79 8.85
N GLU A 128 9.57 6.57 9.17
CA GLU A 128 9.17 5.64 10.21
C GLU A 128 9.43 4.20 9.80
N VAL A 129 9.04 3.80 8.58
CA VAL A 129 9.27 2.44 8.06
C VAL A 129 10.75 2.10 8.06
N GLN A 130 11.61 3.01 7.60
CA GLN A 130 13.05 2.77 7.50
C GLN A 130 13.73 2.52 8.85
N LYS A 131 13.18 3.07 9.96
CA LYS A 131 13.67 2.76 11.31
C LYS A 131 13.51 1.28 11.67
N TRP A 132 12.47 0.62 11.16
CA TRP A 132 12.21 -0.80 11.40
C TRP A 132 13.16 -1.69 10.59
N ASP A 133 13.42 -1.36 9.32
CA ASP A 133 14.43 -2.06 8.51
C ASP A 133 15.82 -2.00 9.14
N SER A 134 16.18 -0.82 9.66
CA SER A 134 17.44 -0.61 10.38
C SER A 134 17.52 -1.46 11.65
N ARG A 135 16.39 -1.75 12.30
CA ARG A 135 16.32 -2.55 13.51
C ARG A 135 16.41 -4.04 13.21
N ILE A 136 15.68 -4.52 12.19
CA ILE A 136 15.78 -5.89 11.68
C ILE A 136 17.22 -6.19 11.23
N ALA A 137 17.88 -5.25 10.54
CA ALA A 137 19.27 -5.41 10.12
C ALA A 137 20.22 -5.56 11.33
N LYS A 138 20.03 -4.77 12.39
CA LYS A 138 20.84 -4.86 13.63
C LYS A 138 20.56 -6.13 14.43
N GLU A 139 19.32 -6.59 14.45
CA GLU A 139 18.92 -7.85 15.10
C GLU A 139 19.44 -9.06 14.33
N ALA A 140 19.48 -9.00 12.99
CA ALA A 140 20.05 -10.03 12.13
C ALA A 140 21.59 -10.12 12.24
N ASP A 141 22.27 -9.00 12.53
CA ASP A 141 23.72 -8.95 12.79
C ASP A 141 24.12 -9.37 14.22
N ASN A 142 23.15 -9.65 15.11
CA ASN A 142 23.40 -10.12 16.48
C ASN A 142 22.91 -11.57 16.68
N PRO A 143 23.76 -12.60 16.47
CA PRO A 143 23.34 -14.01 16.39
C PRO A 143 22.89 -14.65 17.73
N GLU A 144 22.86 -13.91 18.85
CA GLU A 144 22.54 -14.48 20.18
C GLU A 144 21.09 -14.23 20.66
N GLY A 145 20.18 -13.77 19.79
CA GLY A 145 18.85 -13.29 20.22
C GLY A 145 17.61 -14.07 19.77
N CYS A 146 17.73 -15.19 19.05
CA CYS A 146 16.57 -15.94 18.54
C CYS A 146 16.42 -17.31 19.22
N GLU A 147 16.10 -17.30 20.52
CA GLU A 147 15.40 -18.42 21.16
C GLU A 147 13.91 -18.03 21.29
N GLY A 148 13.07 -18.65 20.46
CA GLY A 148 11.61 -18.62 20.63
C GLY A 148 10.82 -18.04 19.46
N CYS A 149 10.73 -18.80 18.36
CA CYS A 149 9.55 -18.82 17.49
C CYS A 149 9.14 -20.27 17.30
#